data_AF-A0A7Y1PZQ7-F1
#
_entry.id   AF-A0A7Y1PZQ7-F1
#
_cell.length_a   1.000
_cell.length_b   1.000
_cell.length_c   1.000
_cell.angle_alpha   90.00
_cell.angle_beta   90.00
_cell.angle_gamma   90.00
#
_symmetry.space_group_name_H-M   'P 1'
#
loop_
_entity.id
_entity.type
_entity.pdbx_description
1 polymer ?
#
loop_
_entity_poly.entity_id
_entity_poly.type
_entity_poly.pdbx_seq_one_letter_code
_entity_poly.pdbx_strand_id
1 'polypeptide(L)'
;MDASIQTIELYGHALETPQSKLDTNQVRQAFSTIAATWSQKINAGFYDLFSSLDNLYEGGDDLADEIRLQAIGQSIKLTVAHGIYDIDEERFYDAFMQRYDSWDEDFGVLAEQYEAIVERSAEVDAHRTNRRRGRRQWVGYGSEKAVYDADAKNLMSNIGHGVFNLMAKGVSALGDSFKKDEIFKSPATVKAFADGASNIVNAAYLATLDAINADSPGKLHSYSKDEIRKSQAITENIEKGLIPDEAVLPSAVKAISAYPYNERIYPILLRKFGGDQGRLDGVVEYFGMGGLLKEKQALIQEQLRQCDLSTVESFSASRPDIERYAQFINYERFDEHCERVIEKIVARETQASALSVVTPVLPGSAKRGGCGLTVAAAAQGFRSNADHKFYVAPDLPTKKVLTFESKNALNIAKDEVVFFFDETVFGSGDKGVLVDLEYVYVRLQFKESHRVALADIADVTISGLMNKKLTMAKRDGTNVDVVLTQSNKGATSLSEAILGLVRLS
;
A
#
# COMPACT_ATOMS: atom_id res chain seq x y z
N MET A 1 22.86 38.95 12.26
CA MET A 1 23.85 38.07 11.61
C MET A 1 23.36 37.85 10.21
N ASP A 2 24.22 38.04 9.22
CA ASP A 2 23.88 37.90 7.81
C ASP A 2 23.48 36.44 7.56
N ALA A 3 22.18 36.18 7.42
CA ALA A 3 21.68 34.82 7.23
C ALA A 3 22.10 34.40 5.82
N SER A 4 23.13 33.54 5.71
CA SER A 4 23.51 32.96 4.43
C SER A 4 22.27 32.35 3.78
N ILE A 5 21.92 32.85 2.60
CA ILE A 5 20.86 32.30 1.75
C ILE A 5 21.56 31.35 0.78
N GLN A 6 21.19 30.08 0.83
CA GLN A 6 21.57 29.13 -0.21
C GLN A 6 20.50 29.13 -1.31
N THR A 7 20.93 29.13 -2.55
CA THR A 7 20.04 29.01 -3.71
C THR A 7 20.09 27.59 -4.24
N ILE A 8 18.93 26.93 -4.28
CA ILE A 8 18.76 25.66 -4.98
C ILE A 8 18.05 25.95 -6.30
N GLU A 9 18.65 25.57 -7.43
CA GLU A 9 18.03 25.76 -8.74
C GLU A 9 17.05 24.61 -9.03
N LEU A 10 15.83 24.94 -9.46
CA LEU A 10 14.81 23.98 -9.85
C LEU A 10 13.95 24.57 -10.98
N TYR A 11 13.91 23.90 -12.13
CA TYR A 11 13.26 24.33 -13.38
C TYR A 11 13.64 25.77 -13.81
N GLY A 12 14.91 26.15 -13.63
CA GLY A 12 15.38 27.51 -13.92
C GLY A 12 14.89 28.58 -12.93
N HIS A 13 14.27 28.18 -11.82
CA HIS A 13 13.91 29.05 -10.70
C HIS A 13 14.85 28.86 -9.52
N ALA A 14 15.16 29.96 -8.84
CA ALA A 14 15.93 29.97 -7.60
C ALA A 14 15.00 29.71 -6.40
N LEU A 15 15.25 28.64 -5.65
CA LEU A 15 14.70 28.40 -4.33
C LEU A 15 15.64 28.98 -3.27
N GLU A 16 15.35 30.21 -2.84
CA GLU A 16 16.08 30.86 -1.75
C GLU A 16 15.76 30.18 -0.42
N THR A 17 16.79 29.61 0.20
CA THR A 17 16.68 28.85 1.45
C THR A 17 17.60 29.49 2.49
N PRO A 18 17.05 30.23 3.47
CA PRO A 18 17.83 30.79 4.57
C PRO A 18 18.52 29.70 5.39
N GLN A 19 19.67 30.02 6.00
CA GLN A 19 20.42 29.08 6.83
C GLN A 19 19.57 28.36 7.89
N SER A 20 18.62 29.05 8.52
CA SER A 20 17.73 28.43 9.52
C SER A 20 16.88 27.29 8.92
N LYS A 21 16.45 27.39 7.66
CA LYS A 21 15.75 26.30 6.95
C LYS A 21 16.68 25.15 6.60
N LEU A 22 17.94 25.45 6.24
CA LEU A 22 18.97 24.44 5.98
C LEU A 22 19.29 23.64 7.25
N ASP A 23 19.53 24.34 8.36
CA ASP A 23 19.80 23.74 9.68
C ASP A 23 18.59 22.89 10.13
N THR A 24 17.36 23.39 9.93
CA THR A 24 16.12 22.65 10.22
C THR A 24 16.02 21.37 9.40
N ASN A 25 16.42 21.42 8.14
CA ASN A 25 16.39 20.26 7.26
C ASN A 25 17.36 19.17 7.73
N GLN A 26 18.55 19.53 8.21
CA GLN A 26 19.51 18.58 8.80
C GLN A 26 18.92 17.89 10.03
N VAL A 27 18.29 18.67 10.91
CA VAL A 27 17.58 18.12 12.08
C VAL A 27 16.46 17.17 11.63
N ARG A 28 15.62 17.58 10.69
CA ARG A 28 14.52 16.75 10.17
C ARG A 28 15.00 15.44 9.55
N GLN A 29 16.10 15.45 8.78
CA GLN A 29 16.65 14.24 8.17
C GLN A 29 17.09 13.20 9.21
N ALA A 30 17.66 13.64 10.34
CA ALA A 30 18.06 12.74 11.42
C ALA A 30 16.84 11.96 11.97
N PHE A 31 15.71 12.65 12.18
CA PHE A 31 14.46 12.02 12.63
C PHE A 31 13.79 11.22 11.52
N SER A 32 13.81 11.68 10.27
CA SER A 32 13.23 10.97 9.12
C SER A 32 13.88 9.60 8.91
N THR A 33 15.18 9.48 9.20
CA THR A 33 15.90 8.20 9.15
C THR A 33 15.41 7.22 10.22
N ILE A 34 15.15 7.71 11.44
CA ILE A 34 14.58 6.89 12.53
C ILE A 34 13.16 6.45 12.16
N ALA A 35 12.32 7.38 11.71
CA ALA A 35 10.94 7.10 11.30
C ALA A 35 10.89 6.08 10.14
N ALA A 36 11.72 6.25 9.11
CA ALA A 36 11.79 5.33 7.97
C ALA A 36 12.23 3.91 8.41
N THR A 37 13.22 3.84 9.30
CA THR A 37 13.72 2.56 9.85
C THR A 37 12.62 1.80 10.58
N TRP A 38 11.91 2.48 11.49
CA TRP A 38 10.82 1.89 12.25
C TRP A 38 9.61 1.57 11.39
N SER A 39 9.23 2.47 10.48
CA SER A 39 8.17 2.22 9.51
C SER A 39 8.47 0.99 8.66
N GLN A 40 9.70 0.79 8.20
CA GLN A 40 10.09 -0.40 7.45
C GLN A 40 10.05 -1.66 8.34
N LYS A 41 10.61 -1.61 9.55
CA LYS A 41 10.61 -2.72 10.51
C LYS A 41 9.18 -3.16 10.84
N ILE A 42 8.28 -2.21 11.08
CA ILE A 42 6.87 -2.46 11.37
C ILE A 42 6.16 -2.98 10.12
N ASN A 43 6.20 -2.27 8.99
CA ASN A 43 5.44 -2.67 7.80
C ASN A 43 5.88 -4.02 7.21
N ALA A 44 7.16 -4.38 7.31
CA ALA A 44 7.68 -5.65 6.82
C ALA A 44 7.58 -6.79 7.84
N GLY A 45 7.69 -6.48 9.14
CA GLY A 45 7.84 -7.47 10.22
C GLY A 45 6.74 -7.42 11.28
N PHE A 46 5.61 -6.75 11.05
CA PHE A 46 4.55 -6.57 12.05
C PHE A 46 4.12 -7.89 12.71
N TYR A 47 3.91 -8.93 11.90
CA TYR A 47 3.46 -10.24 12.35
C TYR A 47 4.58 -11.12 12.94
N ASP A 48 5.83 -10.67 12.84
CA ASP A 48 6.97 -11.26 13.55
C ASP A 48 7.19 -10.58 14.90
N LEU A 49 6.91 -9.27 14.97
CA LEU A 49 6.96 -8.48 16.22
C LEU A 49 5.82 -8.86 17.16
N PHE A 50 4.63 -9.08 16.60
CA PHE A 50 3.44 -9.42 17.36
C PHE A 50 2.82 -10.69 16.82
N SER A 51 2.42 -11.60 17.71
CA SER A 51 1.81 -12.88 17.33
C SER A 51 0.27 -12.88 17.36
N SER A 52 -0.33 -11.89 18.02
CA SER A 52 -1.78 -11.75 18.20
C SER A 52 -2.16 -10.33 18.63
N LEU A 53 -3.47 -10.02 18.64
CA LEU A 53 -3.96 -8.75 19.18
C LEU A 53 -3.65 -8.59 20.67
N ASP A 54 -3.70 -9.68 21.45
CA ASP A 54 -3.33 -9.66 22.87
C ASP A 54 -1.86 -9.27 23.04
N ASN A 55 -0.97 -9.90 22.27
CA ASN A 55 0.46 -9.59 22.30
C ASN A 55 0.78 -8.18 21.79
N LEU A 56 0.04 -7.69 20.79
CA LEU A 56 0.12 -6.30 20.35
C LEU A 56 -0.36 -5.32 21.42
N TYR A 57 -1.47 -5.61 22.10
CA TYR A 57 -2.00 -4.75 23.16
C TYR A 57 -1.05 -4.70 24.37
N GLU A 58 -0.43 -5.83 24.73
CA GLU A 58 0.51 -5.92 25.85
C GLU A 58 1.90 -5.34 25.53
N GLY A 59 2.42 -5.58 24.33
CA GLY A 59 3.79 -5.17 23.94
C GLY A 59 3.87 -3.91 23.09
N GLY A 60 2.74 -3.34 22.66
CA GLY A 60 2.71 -2.16 21.79
C GLY A 60 3.30 -0.91 22.46
N ASP A 61 3.00 -0.71 23.75
CA ASP A 61 3.54 0.40 24.53
C ASP A 61 5.07 0.25 24.75
N ASP A 62 5.56 -0.98 24.97
CA ASP A 62 7.01 -1.24 25.12
C ASP A 62 7.78 -0.89 23.83
N LEU A 63 7.22 -1.24 22.66
CA LEU A 63 7.82 -0.90 21.37
C LEU A 63 7.78 0.62 21.13
N ALA A 64 6.69 1.27 21.50
CA ALA A 64 6.58 2.73 21.46
C ALA A 64 7.62 3.41 22.36
N ASP A 65 7.88 2.86 23.54
CA ASP A 65 8.92 3.33 24.46
C ASP A 65 10.33 3.16 23.87
N GLU A 66 10.62 2.05 23.20
CA GLU A 66 11.90 1.85 22.48
C GLU A 66 12.11 2.94 21.41
N ILE A 67 11.07 3.21 20.62
CA ILE A 67 11.07 4.25 19.58
C ILE A 67 11.27 5.64 20.21
N ARG A 68 10.55 5.92 21.29
CA ARG A 68 10.60 7.19 22.03
C ARG A 68 11.99 7.44 22.60
N LEU A 69 12.58 6.45 23.27
CA LEU A 69 13.94 6.52 23.80
C LEU A 69 14.97 6.79 22.70
N GLN A 70 14.87 6.10 21.56
CA GLN A 70 15.76 6.35 20.44
C GLN A 70 15.63 7.78 19.89
N ALA A 71 14.40 8.28 19.77
CA ALA A 71 14.13 9.63 19.26
C ALA A 71 14.57 10.72 20.25
N ILE A 72 14.34 10.54 21.56
CA ILE A 72 14.83 11.44 22.60
C ILE A 72 16.36 11.43 22.62
N GLY A 73 17.00 10.25 22.57
CA GLY A 73 18.46 10.15 22.50
C GLY A 73 19.05 10.88 21.29
N GLN A 74 18.35 10.89 20.14
CA GLN A 74 18.74 11.70 18.99
C GLN A 74 18.55 13.20 19.25
N SER A 75 17.49 13.58 19.96
CA SER A 75 17.21 14.96 20.36
C SER A 75 18.32 15.52 21.27
N ILE A 76 18.73 14.76 22.29
CA ILE A 76 19.82 15.14 23.21
C ILE A 76 21.15 15.30 22.46
N LYS A 77 21.47 14.41 21.52
CA LYS A 77 22.67 14.57 20.68
C LYS A 77 22.65 15.88 19.89
N LEU A 78 21.49 16.26 19.36
CA LEU A 78 21.33 17.48 18.58
C LEU A 78 21.37 18.73 19.46
N THR A 79 20.73 18.75 20.63
CA THR A 79 20.81 19.89 21.56
C THR A 79 22.25 20.11 22.03
N VAL A 80 22.99 19.05 22.36
CA VAL A 80 24.42 19.11 22.71
C VAL A 80 25.26 19.64 21.54
N ALA A 81 25.00 19.20 20.31
CA ALA A 81 25.68 19.71 19.11
C ALA A 81 25.41 21.21 18.87
N HIS A 82 24.29 21.73 19.38
CA HIS A 82 23.94 23.14 19.36
C HIS A 82 24.43 23.92 20.61
N GLY A 83 25.19 23.29 21.50
CA GLY A 83 25.77 23.93 22.69
C GLY A 83 24.85 23.98 23.92
N ILE A 84 23.75 23.23 23.90
CA ILE A 84 22.77 23.15 24.99
C ILE A 84 23.04 21.89 25.81
N TYR A 85 23.56 22.07 27.03
CA TYR A 85 24.06 20.96 27.87
C TYR A 85 23.23 20.73 29.14
N ASP A 86 22.23 21.56 29.42
CA ASP A 86 21.43 21.53 30.64
C ASP A 86 20.09 20.80 30.47
N ILE A 87 19.88 20.14 29.33
CA ILE A 87 18.70 19.34 29.02
C ILE A 87 19.10 17.87 28.98
N ASP A 88 18.58 17.07 29.91
CA ASP A 88 18.62 15.61 29.87
C ASP A 88 17.34 15.03 29.25
N GLU A 89 17.28 13.70 29.12
CA GLU A 89 16.15 13.00 28.48
C GLU A 89 14.81 13.28 29.17
N GLU A 90 14.81 13.36 30.51
CA GLU A 90 13.64 13.62 31.35
C GLU A 90 13.14 15.05 31.12
N ARG A 91 14.01 16.05 31.31
CA ARG A 91 13.68 17.46 31.08
C ARG A 91 13.25 17.69 29.64
N PHE A 92 13.86 17.01 28.67
CA PHE A 92 13.45 17.12 27.26
C PHE A 92 12.01 16.64 27.05
N TYR A 93 11.67 15.47 27.60
CA TYR A 93 10.33 14.93 27.45
C TYR A 93 9.29 15.85 28.08
N ASP A 94 9.49 16.20 29.36
CA ASP A 94 8.52 16.97 30.14
C ASP A 94 8.36 18.42 29.66
N ALA A 95 9.46 19.10 29.33
CA ALA A 95 9.41 20.51 28.96
C ALA A 95 9.05 20.73 27.47
N PHE A 96 9.31 19.77 26.59
CA PHE A 96 9.19 19.97 25.14
C PHE A 96 8.38 18.91 24.39
N MET A 97 8.61 17.61 24.62
CA MET A 97 8.03 16.55 23.79
C MET A 97 6.61 16.15 24.18
N GLN A 98 6.26 16.17 25.47
CA GLN A 98 5.00 15.65 26.00
C GLN A 98 3.76 16.28 25.32
N ARG A 99 3.84 17.55 24.91
CA ARG A 99 2.76 18.25 24.20
C ARG A 99 2.50 17.77 22.78
N TYR A 100 3.47 17.10 22.15
CA TYR A 100 3.37 16.59 20.79
C TYR A 100 3.18 15.07 20.74
N ASP A 101 3.54 14.35 21.81
CA ASP A 101 3.42 12.89 21.88
C ASP A 101 1.94 12.48 21.91
N SER A 102 1.46 11.99 20.77
CA SER A 102 0.08 11.57 20.53
C SER A 102 -0.13 10.06 20.66
N TRP A 103 0.86 9.30 21.15
CA TRP A 103 0.78 7.84 21.17
C TRP A 103 -0.46 7.31 21.91
N ASP A 104 -0.84 7.96 23.01
CA ASP A 104 -2.02 7.55 23.80
C ASP A 104 -3.31 7.71 22.99
N GLU A 105 -3.44 8.79 22.23
CA GLU A 105 -4.56 9.05 21.34
C GLU A 105 -4.53 8.09 20.12
N ASP A 106 -3.36 7.91 19.53
CA ASP A 106 -3.10 7.10 18.35
C ASP A 106 -3.36 5.60 18.59
N PHE A 107 -2.77 5.05 19.64
CA PHE A 107 -2.93 3.65 20.04
C PHE A 107 -4.21 3.41 20.84
N GLY A 108 -4.78 4.46 21.44
CA GLY A 108 -6.04 4.43 22.19
C GLY A 108 -7.20 3.86 21.36
N VAL A 109 -7.28 4.20 20.07
CA VAL A 109 -8.34 3.70 19.17
C VAL A 109 -8.31 2.17 19.02
N LEU A 110 -7.12 1.57 18.96
CA LEU A 110 -6.96 0.11 18.92
C LEU A 110 -7.25 -0.49 20.30
N ALA A 111 -6.75 0.16 21.35
CA ALA A 111 -6.92 -0.25 22.73
C ALA A 111 -8.39 -0.34 23.13
N GLU A 112 -9.19 0.66 22.79
CA GLU A 112 -10.62 0.72 23.08
C GLU A 112 -11.38 -0.44 22.46
N GLN A 113 -11.01 -0.86 21.25
CA GLN A 113 -11.64 -2.01 20.59
C GLN A 113 -11.25 -3.34 21.23
N TYR A 114 -9.98 -3.48 21.59
CA TYR A 114 -9.51 -4.63 22.34
C TYR A 114 -10.23 -4.71 23.70
N GLU A 115 -10.28 -3.59 24.43
CA GLU A 115 -10.98 -3.49 25.71
C GLU A 115 -12.48 -3.79 25.55
N ALA A 116 -13.16 -3.33 24.50
CA ALA A 116 -14.57 -3.67 24.26
C ALA A 116 -14.79 -5.17 23.97
N ILE A 117 -13.75 -5.89 23.52
CA ILE A 117 -13.79 -7.35 23.38
C ILE A 117 -13.57 -8.02 24.74
N VAL A 118 -12.57 -7.59 25.49
CA VAL A 118 -12.15 -8.20 26.76
C VAL A 118 -13.00 -7.75 27.95
N GLU A 119 -13.70 -6.61 27.90
CA GLU A 119 -14.74 -6.21 28.87
C GLU A 119 -15.88 -7.22 28.99
N ARG A 120 -16.02 -8.08 27.99
CA ARG A 120 -17.00 -9.15 27.95
C ARG A 120 -16.45 -10.47 28.54
N SER A 121 -15.15 -10.53 28.87
CA SER A 121 -14.50 -11.57 29.69
C SER A 121 -14.06 -10.98 31.03
N ALA A 122 -13.94 -11.78 32.10
CA ALA A 122 -13.68 -11.25 33.45
C ALA A 122 -12.24 -10.71 33.69
N GLU A 123 -11.50 -10.34 32.64
CA GLU A 123 -10.03 -10.10 32.65
C GLU A 123 -9.62 -8.62 32.53
N VAL A 124 -10.59 -7.71 32.45
CA VAL A 124 -10.44 -6.26 32.16
C VAL A 124 -9.40 -5.54 33.01
N ASP A 125 -9.46 -5.74 34.34
CA ASP A 125 -8.65 -4.95 35.27
C ASP A 125 -7.16 -5.28 35.16
N ALA A 126 -6.81 -6.52 34.81
CA ALA A 126 -5.43 -6.93 34.58
C ALA A 126 -4.86 -6.25 33.32
N HIS A 127 -5.59 -6.29 32.20
CA HIS A 127 -5.18 -5.65 30.95
C HIS A 127 -5.08 -4.13 31.07
N ARG A 128 -6.03 -3.48 31.74
CA ARG A 128 -5.97 -2.04 32.03
C ARG A 128 -4.79 -1.67 32.91
N THR A 129 -4.47 -2.51 33.90
CA THR A 129 -3.34 -2.26 34.81
C THR A 129 -2.00 -2.40 34.10
N ASN A 130 -1.84 -3.39 33.22
CA ASN A 130 -0.62 -3.58 32.44
C ASN A 130 -0.36 -2.41 31.49
N ARG A 131 -1.37 -1.98 30.72
CA ARG A 131 -1.27 -0.78 29.86
C ARG A 131 -0.93 0.49 30.66
N ARG A 132 -1.54 0.66 31.85
CA ARG A 132 -1.20 1.76 32.77
C ARG A 132 0.23 1.68 33.30
N ARG A 133 0.82 0.49 33.43
CA ARG A 133 2.19 0.31 33.93
C ARG A 133 3.24 0.71 32.90
N GLY A 134 3.04 0.39 31.62
CA GLY A 134 3.89 0.93 30.53
C GLY A 134 3.88 2.45 30.54
N ARG A 135 2.68 3.06 30.55
CA ARG A 135 2.51 4.53 30.66
C ARG A 135 3.13 5.15 31.91
N ARG A 136 3.11 4.46 33.06
CA ARG A 136 3.62 5.00 34.33
C ARG A 136 5.13 5.24 34.35
N GLN A 137 5.90 4.63 33.44
CA GLN A 137 7.35 4.87 33.38
C GLN A 137 7.68 6.33 33.02
N TRP A 138 6.83 6.98 32.23
CA TRP A 138 7.01 8.38 31.80
C TRP A 138 6.06 9.37 32.48
N VAL A 139 4.92 8.89 33.02
CA VAL A 139 3.91 9.73 33.71
C VAL A 139 4.25 9.95 35.21
N GLY A 140 5.38 9.41 35.70
CA GLY A 140 5.79 9.44 37.10
C GLY A 140 6.78 10.54 37.52
N TYR A 141 7.29 11.36 36.59
CA TYR A 141 8.44 12.24 36.83
C TYR A 141 8.14 13.75 36.85
N GLY A 142 6.89 14.18 36.59
CA GLY A 142 6.50 15.60 36.65
C GLY A 142 5.76 15.99 37.93
N SER A 143 6.45 16.53 38.94
CA SER A 143 5.81 17.31 40.01
C SER A 143 5.58 18.76 39.56
N GLU A 144 4.68 18.97 38.61
CA GLU A 144 3.86 20.17 38.37
C GLU A 144 3.18 20.01 37.00
N LYS A 145 1.86 20.17 36.96
CA LYS A 145 1.05 19.92 35.76
C LYS A 145 1.47 20.85 34.62
N ALA A 146 2.21 20.35 33.63
CA ALA A 146 2.25 20.95 32.31
C ALA A 146 0.80 20.94 31.75
N VAL A 147 0.29 22.11 31.37
CA VAL A 147 -1.03 22.22 30.73
C VAL A 147 -0.88 21.63 29.32
N TYR A 148 -1.47 20.47 29.10
CA TYR A 148 -1.48 19.81 27.79
C TYR A 148 -2.19 20.68 26.76
N ASP A 149 -1.52 20.96 25.64
CA ASP A 149 -2.15 21.60 24.48
C ASP A 149 -2.80 20.51 23.61
N ALA A 150 -4.09 20.24 23.85
CA ALA A 150 -4.86 19.26 23.08
C ALA A 150 -4.85 19.58 21.57
N ASP A 151 -4.67 20.84 21.18
CA ASP A 151 -4.58 21.24 19.77
C ASP A 151 -3.29 20.75 19.09
N ALA A 152 -2.20 20.61 19.84
CA ALA A 152 -0.92 20.13 19.32
C ALA A 152 -0.95 18.61 19.09
N LYS A 153 -1.50 17.85 20.04
CA LYS A 153 -1.68 16.40 19.91
C LYS A 153 -2.65 16.04 18.79
N ASN A 154 -3.77 16.73 18.69
CA ASN A 154 -4.75 16.52 17.59
C ASN A 154 -4.18 16.87 16.21
N LEU A 155 -3.18 17.76 16.13
CA LEU A 155 -2.48 18.06 14.88
C LEU A 155 -1.51 16.93 14.50
N MET A 156 -0.87 16.29 15.49
CA MET A 156 0.07 15.19 15.27
C MET A 156 -0.65 13.89 14.93
N SER A 157 -1.76 13.60 15.62
CA SER A 157 -2.57 12.42 15.35
C SER A 157 -3.27 12.54 14.00
N ASN A 158 -2.92 11.65 13.08
CA ASN A 158 -3.57 11.50 11.77
C ASN A 158 -4.30 10.14 11.66
N ILE A 159 -4.39 9.39 12.75
CA ILE A 159 -5.07 8.10 12.80
C ILE A 159 -6.57 8.36 12.87
N GLY A 160 -7.27 8.18 11.75
CA GLY A 160 -8.72 8.37 11.70
C GLY A 160 -9.48 7.37 12.58
N HIS A 161 -10.60 7.80 13.17
CA HIS A 161 -11.46 6.94 14.01
C HIS A 161 -12.25 5.85 13.24
N GLY A 162 -12.11 5.74 11.92
CA GLY A 162 -12.90 4.85 11.06
C GLY A 162 -12.22 3.54 10.65
N VAL A 163 -11.04 3.25 11.18
CA VAL A 163 -10.11 2.26 10.61
C VAL A 163 -10.56 0.80 10.86
N PHE A 164 -11.55 0.57 11.74
CA PHE A 164 -11.90 -0.77 12.21
C PHE A 164 -13.42 -0.97 12.44
N ASN A 165 -14.21 -0.92 11.37
CA ASN A 165 -15.62 -1.28 11.45
C ASN A 165 -15.79 -2.79 11.65
N LEU A 166 -16.07 -3.23 12.87
CA LEU A 166 -16.37 -4.63 13.13
C LEU A 166 -17.89 -4.84 13.33
N MET A 167 -18.54 -5.45 12.33
CA MET A 167 -19.95 -5.87 12.37
C MET A 167 -20.05 -7.38 12.66
N ALA A 168 -20.41 -7.76 13.90
CA ALA A 168 -21.17 -8.99 14.20
C ALA A 168 -21.60 -9.04 15.68
N LYS A 169 -22.92 -8.93 15.91
CA LYS A 169 -23.58 -9.37 17.15
C LYS A 169 -23.74 -10.89 17.09
N GLY A 170 -22.79 -11.63 17.69
CA GLY A 170 -22.85 -13.09 17.85
C GLY A 170 -22.07 -13.50 19.11
N VAL A 171 -22.71 -14.25 20.00
CA VAL A 171 -22.30 -14.45 21.41
C VAL A 171 -21.57 -15.78 21.57
N SER A 172 -20.24 -15.75 21.84
CA SER A 172 -19.43 -16.81 22.49
C SER A 172 -17.93 -16.41 22.51
N ALA A 173 -17.11 -17.05 23.37
CA ALA A 173 -15.65 -16.86 23.41
C ALA A 173 -14.94 -17.20 22.09
N LEU A 174 -15.50 -18.12 21.29
CA LEU A 174 -15.06 -18.37 19.92
C LEU A 174 -15.24 -17.14 19.02
N GLY A 175 -16.31 -16.37 19.23
CA GLY A 175 -16.53 -15.11 18.53
C GLY A 175 -15.48 -14.05 18.86
N ASP A 176 -15.00 -13.99 20.10
CA ASP A 176 -14.02 -12.98 20.50
C ASP A 176 -12.61 -13.25 19.93
N SER A 177 -12.18 -14.51 19.83
CA SER A 177 -10.91 -14.84 19.17
C SER A 177 -10.91 -14.51 17.68
N PHE A 178 -12.01 -14.78 16.95
CA PHE A 178 -12.16 -14.37 15.55
C PHE A 178 -12.09 -12.85 15.39
N LYS A 179 -12.73 -12.09 16.28
CA LYS A 179 -12.70 -10.61 16.26
C LYS A 179 -11.30 -10.06 16.51
N LYS A 180 -10.59 -10.61 17.50
CA LYS A 180 -9.20 -10.24 17.78
C LYS A 180 -8.31 -10.52 16.56
N ASP A 181 -8.47 -11.68 15.93
CA ASP A 181 -7.70 -12.08 14.74
C ASP A 181 -8.00 -11.19 13.51
N GLU A 182 -9.25 -10.81 13.30
CA GLU A 182 -9.67 -9.91 12.21
C GLU A 182 -9.08 -8.51 12.37
N ILE A 183 -9.15 -7.94 13.57
CA ILE A 183 -8.51 -6.65 13.87
C ILE A 183 -7.00 -6.78 13.67
N PHE A 184 -6.37 -7.78 14.26
CA PHE A 184 -4.92 -7.95 14.20
C PHE A 184 -4.38 -8.07 12.77
N LYS A 185 -5.05 -8.83 11.91
CA LYS A 185 -4.63 -9.09 10.52
C LYS A 185 -5.02 -8.00 9.53
N SER A 186 -5.75 -6.99 9.98
CA SER A 186 -6.15 -5.88 9.12
C SER A 186 -4.92 -5.07 8.70
N PRO A 187 -4.70 -4.80 7.39
CA PRO A 187 -3.68 -3.85 6.93
C PRO A 187 -3.84 -2.47 7.56
N ALA A 188 -5.07 -2.13 7.95
CA ALA A 188 -5.41 -0.89 8.60
C ALA A 188 -4.82 -0.81 10.03
N THR A 189 -4.66 -1.95 10.72
CA THR A 189 -4.01 -2.07 12.04
C THR A 189 -2.52 -1.81 11.92
N VAL A 190 -1.88 -2.49 10.96
CA VAL A 190 -0.46 -2.29 10.66
C VAL A 190 -0.18 -0.83 10.34
N LYS A 191 -1.02 -0.22 9.48
CA LYS A 191 -0.90 1.19 9.12
C LYS A 191 -1.06 2.11 10.32
N ALA A 192 -2.14 1.96 11.11
CA ALA A 192 -2.37 2.80 12.29
C ALA A 192 -1.21 2.70 13.29
N PHE A 193 -0.71 1.49 13.55
CA PHE A 193 0.44 1.31 14.43
C PHE A 193 1.71 1.96 13.87
N ALA A 194 2.00 1.80 12.57
CA ALA A 194 3.14 2.43 11.91
C ALA A 194 3.04 3.97 11.89
N ASP A 195 1.83 4.51 11.71
CA ASP A 195 1.56 5.94 11.76
C ASP A 195 1.82 6.48 13.19
N GLY A 196 1.28 5.84 14.23
CA GLY A 196 1.50 6.21 15.62
C GLY A 196 2.98 6.15 16.03
N ALA A 197 3.69 5.11 15.60
CA ALA A 197 5.15 5.00 15.77
C ALA A 197 5.90 6.16 15.09
N SER A 198 5.47 6.58 13.90
CA SER A 198 6.05 7.71 13.18
C SER A 198 5.75 9.04 13.88
N ASN A 199 4.56 9.17 14.49
CA ASN A 199 4.15 10.35 15.24
C ASN A 199 5.02 10.57 16.49
N ILE A 200 5.45 9.51 17.18
CA ILE A 200 6.43 9.61 18.29
C ILE A 200 7.73 10.26 17.81
N VAL A 201 8.25 9.83 16.65
CA VAL A 201 9.49 10.38 16.08
C VAL A 201 9.30 11.84 15.64
N ASN A 202 8.15 12.17 15.06
CA ASN A 202 7.80 13.55 14.69
C ASN A 202 7.61 14.45 15.91
N ALA A 203 7.08 13.93 17.02
CA ALA A 203 6.98 14.66 18.29
C ALA A 203 8.36 15.05 18.82
N ALA A 204 9.32 14.13 18.80
CA ALA A 204 10.71 14.42 19.19
C ALA A 204 11.37 15.44 18.25
N TYR A 205 11.09 15.38 16.94
CA TYR A 205 11.55 16.38 15.98
C TYR A 205 11.06 17.79 16.33
N LEU A 206 9.75 17.97 16.50
CA LEU A 206 9.18 19.29 16.85
C LEU A 206 9.70 19.79 18.20
N ALA A 207 9.78 18.89 19.19
CA ALA A 207 10.35 19.20 20.50
C ALA A 207 11.81 19.63 20.43
N THR A 208 12.60 19.03 19.53
CA THR A 208 13.99 19.43 19.29
C THR A 208 14.09 20.84 18.70
N LEU A 209 13.20 21.18 17.76
CA LEU A 209 13.14 22.55 17.22
C LEU A 209 12.85 23.56 18.33
N ASP A 210 11.89 23.25 19.19
CA ASP A 210 11.49 24.12 20.29
C ASP A 210 12.58 24.25 21.36
N ALA A 211 13.24 23.15 21.72
CA ALA A 211 14.35 23.17 22.68
C ALA A 211 15.50 24.04 22.18
N ILE A 212 15.90 23.90 20.91
CA ILE A 212 16.98 24.70 20.32
C ILE A 212 16.56 26.16 20.17
N ASN A 213 15.32 26.44 19.76
CA ASN A 213 14.83 27.80 19.60
C ASN A 213 14.52 28.50 20.93
N ALA A 214 14.25 27.76 22.02
CA ALA A 214 14.08 28.33 23.35
C ALA A 214 15.38 28.94 23.88
N ASP A 215 16.52 28.29 23.60
CA ASP A 215 17.86 28.82 23.91
C ASP A 215 18.29 29.89 22.89
N SER A 216 18.11 29.61 21.59
CA SER A 216 18.59 30.44 20.49
C SER A 216 17.46 30.78 19.50
N PRO A 217 16.62 31.80 19.79
CA PRO A 217 15.44 32.12 18.99
C PRO A 217 15.75 32.35 17.50
N GLY A 218 15.04 31.61 16.64
CA GLY A 218 15.16 31.70 15.18
C GLY A 218 16.37 30.96 14.61
N LYS A 219 17.13 30.23 15.44
CA LYS A 219 18.23 29.36 14.98
C LYS A 219 17.72 28.31 14.01
N LEU A 220 16.59 27.68 14.33
CA LEU A 220 15.89 26.75 13.46
C LEU A 220 14.56 27.35 13.00
N HIS A 221 14.21 27.13 11.73
CA HIS A 221 12.95 27.58 11.15
C HIS A 221 11.81 26.69 11.62
N SER A 222 10.88 27.27 12.37
CA SER A 222 9.63 26.60 12.75
C SER A 222 8.55 26.94 11.73
N TYR A 223 8.17 25.98 10.89
CA TYR A 223 7.14 26.20 9.88
C TYR A 223 5.78 26.45 10.53
N SER A 224 5.20 27.61 10.24
CA SER A 224 3.88 27.98 10.74
C SER A 224 2.76 27.20 10.07
N LYS A 225 1.60 27.10 10.75
CA LYS A 225 0.38 26.54 10.15
C LYS A 225 0.01 27.24 8.83
N ASP A 226 0.30 28.54 8.71
CA ASP A 226 -0.01 29.31 7.50
C ASP A 226 0.95 29.02 6.35
N GLU A 227 2.25 28.80 6.59
CA GLU A 227 3.19 28.33 5.57
C GLU A 227 2.79 26.96 5.01
N ILE A 228 2.45 26.02 5.91
CA ILE A 228 1.99 24.68 5.54
C ILE A 228 0.71 24.78 4.72
N ARG A 229 -0.31 25.50 5.22
CA ARG A 229 -1.59 25.71 4.52
C ARG A 229 -1.41 26.39 3.18
N LYS A 230 -0.50 27.36 3.08
CA LYS A 230 -0.20 28.04 1.82
C LYS A 230 0.35 27.06 0.78
N SER A 231 1.31 26.22 1.15
CA SER A 231 1.82 25.17 0.26
C SER A 231 0.72 24.20 -0.14
N GLN A 232 -0.08 23.72 0.82
CA GLN A 232 -1.21 22.81 0.54
C GLN A 232 -2.24 23.41 -0.41
N ALA A 233 -2.68 24.65 -0.16
CA ALA A 233 -3.68 25.34 -0.97
C ALA A 233 -3.20 25.57 -2.41
N ILE A 234 -1.92 25.94 -2.60
CA ILE A 234 -1.35 26.05 -3.93
C ILE A 234 -1.36 24.70 -4.64
N THR A 235 -0.88 23.64 -3.98
CA THR A 235 -0.85 22.28 -4.54
C THR A 235 -2.25 21.80 -4.93
N GLU A 236 -3.24 21.98 -4.07
CA GLU A 236 -4.63 21.61 -4.35
C GLU A 236 -5.23 22.39 -5.52
N ASN A 237 -4.92 23.69 -5.62
CA ASN A 237 -5.40 24.51 -6.75
C ASN A 237 -4.77 24.08 -8.07
N ILE A 238 -3.51 23.63 -8.07
CA ILE A 238 -2.85 23.04 -9.25
C ILE A 238 -3.56 21.74 -9.66
N GLU A 239 -3.79 20.83 -8.71
CA GLU A 239 -4.48 19.56 -8.97
C GLU A 239 -5.90 19.75 -9.50
N LYS A 240 -6.62 20.76 -8.99
CA LYS A 240 -7.98 21.14 -9.46
C LYS A 240 -7.98 21.88 -10.80
N GLY A 241 -6.82 22.18 -11.38
CA GLY A 241 -6.72 22.93 -12.64
C GLY A 241 -7.18 24.39 -12.52
N LEU A 242 -7.13 24.97 -11.32
CA LEU A 242 -7.56 26.35 -11.06
C LEU A 242 -6.46 27.38 -11.32
N ILE A 243 -5.22 26.94 -11.54
CA ILE A 243 -4.08 27.79 -11.87
C ILE A 243 -3.84 27.70 -13.39
N PRO A 244 -3.75 28.84 -14.12
CA PRO A 244 -3.39 28.86 -15.54
C PRO A 244 -2.06 28.13 -15.80
N ASP A 245 -1.92 27.45 -16.94
CA ASP A 245 -0.76 26.59 -17.23
C ASP A 245 0.58 27.33 -17.10
N GLU A 246 0.66 28.58 -17.58
CA GLU A 246 1.85 29.42 -17.47
C GLU A 246 2.21 29.81 -16.02
N ALA A 247 1.23 29.76 -15.10
CA ALA A 247 1.40 30.10 -13.70
C ALA A 247 1.62 28.86 -12.81
N VAL A 248 1.46 27.65 -13.33
CA VAL A 248 1.61 26.40 -12.55
C VAL A 248 3.03 26.27 -12.00
N LEU A 249 4.06 26.36 -12.84
CA LEU A 249 5.44 26.17 -12.39
C LEU A 249 5.88 27.23 -11.36
N PRO A 250 5.70 28.55 -11.59
CA PRO A 250 6.00 29.57 -10.58
C PRO A 250 5.22 29.38 -9.29
N SER A 251 3.98 28.88 -9.35
CA SER A 251 3.18 28.61 -8.16
C SER A 251 3.69 27.40 -7.39
N ALA A 252 4.06 26.32 -8.09
CA ALA A 252 4.65 25.13 -7.49
C ALA A 252 5.97 25.45 -6.78
N VAL A 253 6.84 26.26 -7.39
CA VAL A 253 8.07 26.76 -6.77
C VAL A 253 7.75 27.54 -5.49
N LYS A 254 6.74 28.42 -5.51
CA LYS A 254 6.27 29.13 -4.30
C LYS A 254 5.74 28.19 -3.21
N ALA A 255 5.08 27.10 -3.58
CA ALA A 255 4.60 26.09 -2.63
C ALA A 255 5.77 25.38 -1.93
N ILE A 256 6.80 25.00 -2.70
CA ILE A 256 8.03 24.40 -2.17
C ILE A 256 8.77 25.38 -1.26
N SER A 257 8.95 26.65 -1.68
CA SER A 257 9.60 27.66 -0.84
C SER A 257 8.87 27.93 0.48
N ALA A 258 7.52 27.84 0.47
CA ALA A 258 6.71 27.99 1.66
C ALA A 258 6.87 26.78 2.59
N TYR A 259 6.72 25.57 2.06
CA TYR A 259 6.88 24.33 2.81
C TYR A 259 7.33 23.20 1.88
N PRO A 260 8.63 22.83 1.91
CA PRO A 260 9.21 21.86 0.97
C PRO A 260 8.80 20.42 1.29
N TYR A 261 8.25 20.14 2.47
CA TYR A 261 7.86 18.79 2.86
C TYR A 261 6.43 18.42 2.41
N ASN A 262 5.81 19.22 1.53
CA ASN A 262 4.56 18.85 0.87
C ASN A 262 4.83 17.87 -0.27
N GLU A 263 4.93 16.57 0.04
CA GLU A 263 5.31 15.53 -0.93
C GLU A 263 4.45 15.49 -2.20
N ARG A 264 3.20 15.94 -2.13
CA ARG A 264 2.24 15.95 -3.26
C ARG A 264 2.70 16.80 -4.45
N ILE A 265 3.49 17.85 -4.22
CA ILE A 265 3.89 18.77 -5.30
C ILE A 265 4.90 18.17 -6.27
N TYR A 266 5.74 17.25 -5.80
CA TYR A 266 6.85 16.71 -6.60
C TYR A 266 6.40 15.78 -7.73
N PRO A 267 5.47 14.83 -7.52
CA PRO A 267 4.86 14.07 -8.62
C PRO A 267 4.18 14.95 -9.67
N ILE A 268 3.54 16.05 -9.26
CA ILE A 268 2.89 17.00 -10.17
C ILE A 268 3.93 17.68 -11.07
N LEU A 269 5.03 18.14 -10.48
CA LEU A 269 6.15 18.75 -11.20
C LEU A 269 6.79 17.75 -12.17
N LEU A 270 7.09 16.53 -11.72
CA LEU A 270 7.64 15.46 -12.55
C LEU A 270 6.77 15.19 -13.78
N ARG A 271 5.46 15.06 -13.58
CA ARG A 271 4.50 14.73 -14.65
C ARG A 271 4.34 15.87 -15.66
N LYS A 272 4.33 17.12 -15.21
CA LYS A 272 4.08 18.30 -16.07
C LYS A 272 5.35 18.86 -16.73
N PHE A 273 6.49 18.84 -16.02
CA PHE A 273 7.71 19.54 -16.42
C PHE A 273 8.95 18.64 -16.52
N GLY A 274 8.83 17.35 -16.20
CA GLY A 274 9.92 16.39 -16.30
C GLY A 274 10.83 16.39 -15.08
N GLY A 275 11.96 15.69 -15.15
CA GLY A 275 12.90 15.51 -14.04
C GLY A 275 13.90 16.65 -13.85
N ASP A 276 13.84 17.68 -14.69
CA ASP A 276 14.77 18.83 -14.68
C ASP A 276 16.25 18.41 -14.67
N GLN A 277 16.64 17.51 -15.57
CA GLN A 277 17.99 16.94 -15.63
C GLN A 277 18.44 16.28 -14.31
N GLY A 278 17.50 15.78 -13.51
CA GLY A 278 17.75 15.16 -12.21
C GLY A 278 17.75 16.14 -11.03
N ARG A 279 17.63 17.45 -11.25
CA ARG A 279 17.51 18.42 -10.15
C ARG A 279 16.27 18.19 -9.29
N LEU A 280 15.16 17.73 -9.88
CA LEU A 280 13.97 17.39 -9.09
C LEU A 280 14.26 16.25 -8.10
N ASP A 281 14.96 15.19 -8.54
CA ASP A 281 15.39 14.10 -7.67
C ASP A 281 16.31 14.62 -6.56
N GLY A 282 17.29 15.43 -6.92
CA GLY A 282 18.21 16.06 -5.96
C GLY A 282 17.49 16.91 -4.91
N VAL A 283 16.44 17.66 -5.28
CA VAL A 283 15.62 18.43 -4.34
C VAL A 283 14.83 17.50 -3.40
N VAL A 284 14.23 16.43 -3.94
CA VAL A 284 13.45 15.47 -3.15
C VAL A 284 14.34 14.76 -2.13
N GLU A 285 15.51 14.30 -2.57
CA GLU A 285 16.53 13.68 -1.72
C GLU A 285 17.07 14.68 -0.69
N TYR A 286 17.33 15.91 -1.10
CA TYR A 286 17.81 16.97 -0.21
C TYR A 286 16.83 17.23 0.93
N PHE A 287 15.53 17.21 0.70
CA PHE A 287 14.53 17.37 1.78
C PHE A 287 14.19 16.07 2.52
N GLY A 288 14.93 14.98 2.26
CA GLY A 288 14.79 13.70 2.96
C GLY A 288 13.46 13.00 2.69
N MET A 289 12.91 13.16 1.49
CA MET A 289 11.70 12.47 1.03
C MET A 289 12.07 11.19 0.28
N GLY A 290 11.16 10.22 0.21
CA GLY A 290 11.40 8.83 -0.28
C GLY A 290 11.72 8.66 -1.78
N GLY A 291 12.14 9.72 -2.46
CA GLY A 291 12.46 9.75 -3.88
C GLY A 291 11.23 9.66 -4.79
N LEU A 292 11.46 9.76 -6.11
CA LEU A 292 10.40 9.71 -7.12
C LEU A 292 10.37 8.41 -7.93
N LEU A 293 11.15 7.40 -7.52
CA LEU A 293 11.30 6.15 -8.29
C LEU A 293 9.96 5.46 -8.57
N LYS A 294 9.08 5.34 -7.56
CA LYS A 294 7.76 4.71 -7.73
C LYS A 294 6.87 5.49 -8.70
N GLU A 295 6.89 6.82 -8.65
CA GLU A 295 6.13 7.67 -9.56
C GLU A 295 6.67 7.55 -10.99
N LYS A 296 8.01 7.59 -11.18
CA LYS A 296 8.65 7.37 -12.48
C LYS A 296 8.28 6.02 -13.09
N GLN A 297 8.30 4.96 -12.29
CA GLN A 297 7.87 3.62 -12.72
C GLN A 297 6.39 3.61 -13.15
N ALA A 298 5.51 4.26 -12.39
CA ALA A 298 4.10 4.37 -12.73
C ALA A 298 3.88 5.14 -14.04
N LEU A 299 4.62 6.24 -14.25
CA LEU A 299 4.58 7.04 -15.49
C LEU A 299 5.07 6.25 -16.71
N ILE A 300 6.17 5.49 -16.60
CA ILE A 300 6.62 4.60 -17.68
C ILE A 300 5.59 3.51 -17.96
N GLN A 301 5.00 2.93 -16.90
CA GLN A 301 3.97 1.91 -17.05
C GLN A 301 2.71 2.46 -17.74
N GLU A 302 2.39 3.74 -17.55
CA GLU A 302 1.31 4.45 -18.24
C GLU A 302 1.62 4.61 -19.74
N GLN A 303 2.84 5.00 -20.10
CA GLN A 303 3.27 5.06 -21.51
C GLN A 303 3.19 3.69 -22.18
N LEU A 304 3.71 2.66 -21.53
CA LEU A 304 3.69 1.28 -22.05
C LEU A 304 2.28 0.74 -22.30
N ARG A 305 1.26 1.21 -21.57
CA ARG A 305 -0.15 0.80 -21.78
C ARG A 305 -0.72 1.31 -23.10
N GLN A 306 -0.12 2.33 -23.71
CA GLN A 306 -0.54 2.89 -24.99
C GLN A 306 0.20 2.25 -26.17
N CYS A 307 1.22 1.43 -25.91
CA CYS A 307 2.04 0.79 -26.93
C CYS A 307 1.50 -0.58 -27.33
N ASP A 308 1.79 -0.98 -28.57
CA ASP A 308 1.60 -2.36 -28.99
C ASP A 308 2.74 -3.23 -28.44
N LEU A 309 2.39 -4.11 -27.50
CA LEU A 309 3.31 -5.05 -26.85
C LEU A 309 3.07 -6.49 -27.32
N SER A 310 2.49 -6.67 -28.51
CA SER A 310 2.20 -8.00 -29.10
C SER A 310 3.47 -8.72 -29.55
N THR A 311 4.40 -7.99 -30.19
CA THR A 311 5.69 -8.53 -30.66
C THR A 311 6.87 -7.64 -30.29
N VAL A 312 8.08 -8.19 -30.36
CA VAL A 312 9.31 -7.43 -30.10
C VAL A 312 9.47 -6.30 -31.11
N GLU A 313 9.10 -6.52 -32.38
CA GLU A 313 9.15 -5.50 -33.43
C GLU A 313 8.18 -4.34 -33.14
N SER A 314 6.96 -4.66 -32.71
CA SER A 314 5.92 -3.67 -32.40
C SER A 314 6.32 -2.80 -31.19
N PHE A 315 6.89 -3.43 -30.16
CA PHE A 315 7.47 -2.71 -29.03
C PHE A 315 8.68 -1.87 -29.44
N SER A 316 9.57 -2.42 -30.28
CA SER A 316 10.77 -1.71 -30.77
C SER A 316 10.42 -0.47 -31.57
N ALA A 317 9.29 -0.47 -32.30
CA ALA A 317 8.79 0.72 -32.99
C ALA A 317 8.34 1.83 -32.03
N SER A 318 7.80 1.46 -30.85
CA SER A 318 7.33 2.41 -29.83
C SER A 318 8.43 2.86 -28.86
N ARG A 319 9.49 2.06 -28.69
CA ARG A 319 10.58 2.28 -27.71
C ARG A 319 11.18 3.69 -27.77
N PRO A 320 11.51 4.29 -28.94
CA PRO A 320 12.15 5.61 -28.98
C PRO A 320 11.32 6.71 -28.33
N ASP A 321 9.99 6.67 -28.45
CA ASP A 321 9.11 7.69 -27.86
C ASP A 321 9.05 7.54 -26.33
N ILE A 322 9.02 6.29 -25.83
CA ILE A 322 9.06 6.01 -24.40
C ILE A 322 10.44 6.37 -23.83
N GLU A 323 11.51 6.14 -24.58
CA GLU A 323 12.87 6.51 -24.18
C GLU A 323 13.03 8.03 -24.05
N ARG A 324 12.51 8.80 -25.02
CA ARG A 324 12.46 10.27 -24.90
C ARG A 324 11.67 10.70 -23.66
N TYR A 325 10.56 10.03 -23.35
CA TYR A 325 9.79 10.31 -22.15
C TYR A 325 10.55 9.93 -20.87
N ALA A 326 11.26 8.79 -20.86
CA ALA A 326 12.12 8.36 -19.77
C ALA A 326 13.24 9.37 -19.51
N GLN A 327 13.88 9.88 -20.56
CA GLN A 327 14.86 10.96 -20.49
C GLN A 327 14.23 12.25 -19.95
N PHE A 328 13.03 12.61 -20.42
CA PHE A 328 12.29 13.79 -19.94
C PHE A 328 12.03 13.72 -18.43
N ILE A 329 11.66 12.57 -17.88
CA ILE A 329 11.44 12.38 -16.44
C ILE A 329 12.70 11.97 -15.65
N ASN A 330 13.88 11.93 -16.28
CA ASN A 330 15.13 11.47 -15.69
C ASN A 330 15.05 10.05 -15.08
N TYR A 331 14.53 9.07 -15.82
CA TYR A 331 14.41 7.68 -15.37
C TYR A 331 15.54 6.81 -15.93
N GLU A 332 16.61 6.65 -15.13
CA GLU A 332 17.83 5.91 -15.51
C GLU A 332 17.61 4.40 -15.68
N ARG A 333 16.61 3.83 -14.99
CA ARG A 333 16.30 2.38 -15.04
C ARG A 333 15.43 1.97 -16.21
N PHE A 334 15.44 2.76 -17.30
CA PHE A 334 14.60 2.52 -18.47
C PHE A 334 15.01 1.26 -19.22
N ASP A 335 16.30 1.05 -19.45
CA ASP A 335 16.79 -0.11 -20.19
C ASP A 335 16.49 -1.43 -19.45
N GLU A 336 16.76 -1.50 -18.15
CA GLU A 336 16.36 -2.65 -17.31
C GLU A 336 14.84 -2.92 -17.38
N HIS A 337 14.03 -1.86 -17.50
CA HIS A 337 12.59 -1.98 -17.61
C HIS A 337 12.19 -2.54 -18.98
N CYS A 338 12.82 -2.06 -20.05
CA CYS A 338 12.63 -2.56 -21.40
C CYS A 338 13.02 -4.03 -21.53
N GLU A 339 14.14 -4.45 -20.95
CA GLU A 339 14.58 -5.85 -20.95
C GLU A 339 13.50 -6.77 -20.35
N ARG A 340 12.97 -6.41 -19.16
CA ARG A 340 11.87 -7.15 -18.52
C ARG A 340 10.58 -7.16 -19.35
N VAL A 341 10.33 -6.16 -20.18
CA VAL A 341 9.19 -6.12 -21.09
C VAL A 341 9.43 -7.07 -22.27
N ILE A 342 10.62 -7.00 -22.89
CA ILE A 342 11.02 -7.88 -24.00
C ILE A 342 10.97 -9.34 -23.56
N GLU A 343 11.52 -9.68 -22.40
CA GLU A 343 11.46 -11.03 -21.82
C GLU A 343 10.02 -11.55 -21.74
N LYS A 344 9.07 -10.71 -21.33
CA LYS A 344 7.64 -11.06 -21.24
C LYS A 344 7.00 -11.23 -22.61
N ILE A 345 7.40 -10.46 -23.61
CA ILE A 345 6.91 -10.59 -24.99
C ILE A 345 7.44 -11.91 -25.58
N VAL A 346 8.75 -12.14 -25.52
CA VAL A 346 9.41 -13.36 -26.03
C VAL A 346 8.85 -14.61 -25.35
N ALA A 347 8.62 -14.58 -24.04
CA ALA A 347 8.00 -15.69 -23.32
C ALA A 347 6.60 -16.02 -23.85
N ARG A 348 5.78 -15.01 -24.18
CA ARG A 348 4.44 -15.20 -24.77
C ARG A 348 4.52 -15.74 -26.20
N GLU A 349 5.44 -15.22 -27.02
CA GLU A 349 5.64 -15.68 -28.40
C GLU A 349 6.16 -17.13 -28.44
N THR A 350 7.05 -17.49 -27.52
CA THR A 350 7.58 -18.86 -27.38
C THR A 350 6.48 -19.82 -26.92
N GLN A 351 5.64 -19.43 -25.96
CA GLN A 351 4.46 -20.21 -25.56
C GLN A 351 3.46 -20.38 -26.72
N ALA A 352 3.18 -19.32 -27.48
CA ALA A 352 2.31 -19.40 -28.66
C ALA A 352 2.90 -20.29 -29.77
N SER A 353 4.22 -20.23 -29.99
CA SER A 353 4.91 -21.05 -30.99
C SER A 353 5.01 -22.52 -30.59
N ALA A 354 5.23 -22.82 -29.30
CA ALA A 354 5.19 -24.19 -28.77
C ALA A 354 3.79 -24.82 -28.92
N LEU A 355 2.72 -24.03 -28.75
CA LEU A 355 1.34 -24.45 -29.03
C LEU A 355 1.09 -24.69 -30.53
N SER A 356 1.80 -24.00 -31.42
CA SER A 356 1.72 -24.17 -32.88
C SER A 356 2.47 -25.42 -33.38
N VAL A 357 3.62 -25.74 -32.80
CA VAL A 357 4.48 -26.90 -33.21
C VAL A 357 3.91 -28.25 -32.73
N VAL A 358 3.05 -28.27 -31.71
CA VAL A 358 2.33 -29.49 -31.26
C VAL A 358 0.95 -29.60 -31.91
N THR A 359 0.89 -29.38 -33.23
CA THR A 359 -0.29 -29.77 -34.03
C THR A 359 0.10 -30.93 -34.94
N PRO A 360 -0.15 -32.20 -34.56
CA PRO A 360 -0.12 -33.28 -35.54
C PRO A 360 -1.24 -33.02 -36.55
N VAL A 361 -0.93 -33.22 -37.84
CA VAL A 361 -1.94 -33.37 -38.87
C VAL A 361 -2.85 -34.53 -38.46
N LEU A 362 -4.05 -34.23 -37.96
CA LEU A 362 -5.09 -35.22 -37.78
C LEU A 362 -5.67 -35.54 -39.17
N PRO A 363 -5.75 -36.83 -39.55
CA PRO A 363 -6.39 -37.23 -40.78
C PRO A 363 -7.90 -37.02 -40.66
N GLY A 364 -8.49 -36.51 -41.74
CA GLY A 364 -9.86 -36.80 -42.16
C GLY A 364 -10.97 -36.39 -41.18
N SER A 365 -11.79 -35.44 -41.63
CA SER A 365 -13.22 -35.31 -41.31
C SER A 365 -13.80 -36.49 -40.50
N ALA A 366 -13.75 -36.38 -39.17
CA ALA A 366 -14.47 -37.25 -38.26
C ALA A 366 -15.50 -36.39 -37.55
N LYS A 367 -16.76 -36.77 -37.73
CA LYS A 367 -17.98 -36.16 -37.22
C LYS A 367 -17.86 -35.61 -35.80
N ARG A 368 -18.53 -34.47 -35.55
CA ARG A 368 -19.08 -34.08 -34.25
C ARG A 368 -19.55 -35.32 -33.48
N GLY A 369 -18.82 -35.71 -32.44
CA GLY A 369 -19.34 -36.41 -31.27
C GLY A 369 -19.19 -35.41 -30.12
N GLY A 370 -20.24 -34.90 -29.49
CA GLY A 370 -21.42 -35.62 -29.06
C GLY A 370 -21.29 -36.05 -27.59
N CYS A 371 -20.73 -35.19 -26.73
CA CYS A 371 -21.12 -35.20 -25.32
C CYS A 371 -22.05 -34.00 -25.12
N GLY A 372 -23.34 -34.26 -24.92
CA GLY A 372 -24.42 -33.25 -24.92
C GLY A 372 -24.54 -32.46 -23.62
N LEU A 373 -23.42 -32.05 -23.03
CA LEU A 373 -23.45 -31.24 -21.81
C LEU A 373 -23.85 -29.81 -22.18
N THR A 374 -25.03 -29.40 -21.74
CA THR A 374 -25.53 -28.03 -21.96
C THR A 374 -25.12 -27.15 -20.79
N VAL A 375 -24.99 -25.83 -21.01
CA VAL A 375 -24.76 -24.87 -19.91
C VAL A 375 -25.81 -24.99 -18.80
N ALA A 376 -27.07 -25.27 -19.14
CA ALA A 376 -28.13 -25.47 -18.16
C ALA A 376 -27.91 -26.73 -17.30
N ALA A 377 -27.42 -27.82 -17.88
CA ALA A 377 -27.06 -29.02 -17.15
C ALA A 377 -25.81 -28.81 -16.28
N ALA A 378 -24.80 -28.12 -16.83
CA ALA A 378 -23.56 -27.79 -16.13
C ALA A 378 -23.77 -26.84 -14.93
N ALA A 379 -24.71 -25.89 -15.03
CA ALA A 379 -25.05 -24.95 -13.97
C ALA A 379 -26.00 -25.53 -12.91
N GLN A 380 -26.52 -26.74 -13.10
CA GLN A 380 -27.55 -27.32 -12.24
C GLN A 380 -27.05 -27.46 -10.79
N GLY A 381 -27.81 -26.91 -9.84
CA GLY A 381 -27.50 -26.96 -8.42
C GLY A 381 -26.66 -25.78 -7.91
N PHE A 382 -26.18 -24.90 -8.79
CA PHE A 382 -25.45 -23.69 -8.43
C PHE A 382 -26.29 -22.43 -8.67
N ARG A 383 -26.00 -21.36 -7.93
CA ARG A 383 -26.64 -20.04 -8.10
C ARG A 383 -25.63 -18.91 -7.95
N SER A 384 -25.82 -17.85 -8.72
CA SER A 384 -25.06 -16.61 -8.58
C SER A 384 -25.21 -16.03 -7.17
N ASN A 385 -24.10 -15.63 -6.56
CA ASN A 385 -24.06 -14.91 -5.30
C ASN A 385 -22.95 -13.85 -5.38
N ALA A 386 -23.37 -12.59 -5.51
CA ALA A 386 -22.46 -11.45 -5.66
C ALA A 386 -21.60 -11.21 -4.41
N ASP A 387 -22.11 -11.50 -3.20
CA ASP A 387 -21.37 -11.39 -1.95
C ASP A 387 -20.27 -12.45 -1.87
N HIS A 388 -20.48 -13.60 -2.53
CA HIS A 388 -19.48 -14.65 -2.65
C HIS A 388 -18.59 -14.50 -3.90
N LYS A 389 -18.79 -13.43 -4.70
CA LYS A 389 -18.07 -13.19 -5.95
C LYS A 389 -18.16 -14.35 -6.97
N PHE A 390 -19.14 -15.23 -6.82
CA PHE A 390 -19.33 -16.42 -7.65
C PHE A 390 -20.62 -16.27 -8.46
N TYR A 391 -20.50 -16.35 -9.77
CA TYR A 391 -21.59 -16.14 -10.72
C TYR A 391 -21.76 -17.37 -11.60
N VAL A 392 -23.00 -17.66 -11.94
CA VAL A 392 -23.45 -18.88 -12.61
C VAL A 392 -24.38 -18.50 -13.76
N ALA A 393 -24.24 -19.16 -14.91
CA ALA A 393 -25.16 -19.00 -16.02
C ALA A 393 -26.60 -19.42 -15.65
N PRO A 394 -27.64 -18.74 -16.16
CA PRO A 394 -27.59 -17.63 -17.12
C PRO A 394 -27.29 -16.26 -16.49
N ASP A 395 -27.23 -16.16 -15.16
CA ASP A 395 -27.10 -14.90 -14.41
C ASP A 395 -25.65 -14.41 -14.30
N LEU A 396 -24.89 -14.50 -15.40
CA LEU A 396 -23.50 -14.04 -15.46
C LEU A 396 -23.43 -12.51 -15.67
N PRO A 397 -22.52 -11.81 -14.96
CA PRO A 397 -22.33 -10.37 -15.13
C PRO A 397 -21.64 -10.07 -16.47
N THR A 398 -22.43 -9.75 -17.50
CA THR A 398 -21.96 -9.54 -18.89
C THR A 398 -20.76 -8.59 -18.98
N LYS A 399 -20.80 -7.45 -18.27
CA LYS A 399 -19.69 -6.47 -18.27
C LYS A 399 -18.39 -7.07 -17.72
N LYS A 400 -18.46 -7.91 -16.68
CA LYS A 400 -17.28 -8.53 -16.07
C LYS A 400 -16.71 -9.61 -16.97
N VAL A 401 -17.55 -10.46 -17.57
CA VAL A 401 -17.10 -11.47 -18.54
C VAL A 401 -16.43 -10.83 -19.74
N LEU A 402 -16.99 -9.76 -20.30
CA LEU A 402 -16.38 -8.99 -21.40
C LEU A 402 -15.05 -8.32 -20.98
N THR A 403 -14.99 -7.83 -19.74
CA THR A 403 -13.76 -7.24 -19.21
C THR A 403 -12.68 -8.31 -19.03
N PHE A 404 -13.05 -9.49 -18.51
CA PHE A 404 -12.15 -10.63 -18.36
C PHE A 404 -11.61 -11.10 -19.70
N GLU A 405 -12.48 -11.29 -20.69
CA GLU A 405 -12.10 -11.69 -22.05
C GLU A 405 -11.12 -10.70 -22.68
N SER A 406 -11.50 -9.40 -22.72
CA SER A 406 -10.69 -8.35 -23.36
C SER A 406 -9.34 -8.14 -22.69
N LYS A 407 -9.29 -8.12 -21.34
CA LYS A 407 -8.04 -7.89 -20.60
C LYS A 407 -7.10 -9.09 -20.62
N ASN A 408 -7.61 -10.27 -20.93
CA ASN A 408 -6.82 -11.50 -20.99
C ASN A 408 -6.57 -11.99 -22.42
N ALA A 409 -7.00 -11.24 -23.44
CA ALA A 409 -6.86 -11.57 -24.85
C ALA A 409 -7.36 -13.00 -25.18
N LEU A 410 -8.47 -13.39 -24.55
CA LEU A 410 -9.11 -14.69 -24.76
C LEU A 410 -10.18 -14.55 -25.84
N ASN A 411 -10.44 -15.62 -26.59
CA ASN A 411 -11.59 -15.74 -27.48
C ASN A 411 -12.51 -16.81 -26.88
N ILE A 412 -13.51 -16.38 -26.11
CA ILE A 412 -14.38 -17.28 -25.33
C ILE A 412 -15.75 -17.34 -26.00
N ALA A 413 -16.27 -18.55 -26.23
CA ALA A 413 -17.65 -18.74 -26.63
C ALA A 413 -18.58 -18.38 -25.46
N LYS A 414 -19.15 -17.17 -25.50
CA LYS A 414 -19.90 -16.58 -24.36
C LYS A 414 -21.13 -17.38 -23.98
N ASP A 415 -21.73 -18.05 -24.95
CA ASP A 415 -22.86 -18.95 -24.79
C ASP A 415 -22.48 -20.31 -24.17
N GLU A 416 -21.19 -20.58 -24.00
CA GLU A 416 -20.67 -21.79 -23.34
C GLU A 416 -20.11 -21.51 -21.94
N VAL A 417 -20.04 -20.24 -21.51
CA VAL A 417 -19.56 -19.87 -20.17
C VAL A 417 -20.59 -20.30 -19.12
N VAL A 418 -20.14 -21.09 -18.14
CA VAL A 418 -20.99 -21.63 -17.07
C VAL A 418 -20.76 -20.89 -15.76
N PHE A 419 -19.49 -20.63 -15.39
CA PHE A 419 -19.14 -20.04 -14.10
C PHE A 419 -18.13 -18.89 -14.25
N PHE A 420 -18.26 -17.90 -13.37
CA PHE A 420 -17.27 -16.85 -13.21
C PHE A 420 -17.05 -16.56 -11.73
N PHE A 421 -15.80 -16.59 -11.28
CA PHE A 421 -15.38 -16.14 -9.97
C PHE A 421 -14.56 -14.86 -10.12
N ASP A 422 -15.01 -13.77 -9.51
CA ASP A 422 -14.36 -12.46 -9.59
C ASP A 422 -13.32 -12.29 -8.46
N GLU A 423 -12.05 -12.25 -8.84
CA GLU A 423 -10.92 -12.09 -7.90
C GLU A 423 -10.47 -10.62 -7.79
N THR A 424 -11.25 -9.68 -8.30
CA THR A 424 -10.88 -8.26 -8.25
C THR A 424 -11.35 -7.60 -6.95
N VAL A 425 -10.42 -6.91 -6.28
CA VAL A 425 -10.69 -6.16 -5.03
C VAL A 425 -11.81 -5.13 -5.22
N PHE A 426 -11.85 -4.47 -6.37
CA PHE A 426 -12.84 -3.43 -6.70
C PHE A 426 -13.95 -3.90 -7.65
N GLY A 427 -14.05 -5.21 -7.92
CA GLY A 427 -15.12 -5.76 -8.77
C GLY A 427 -15.04 -5.39 -10.25
N SER A 428 -13.86 -5.02 -10.77
CA SER A 428 -13.61 -4.73 -12.19
C SER A 428 -13.84 -5.95 -13.08
N GLY A 429 -13.67 -7.17 -12.56
CA GLY A 429 -13.84 -8.42 -13.29
C GLY A 429 -12.72 -8.74 -14.29
N ASP A 430 -11.60 -8.02 -14.30
CA ASP A 430 -10.44 -8.31 -15.17
C ASP A 430 -9.58 -9.49 -14.67
N LYS A 431 -9.80 -9.94 -13.43
CA LYS A 431 -9.09 -11.06 -12.78
C LYS A 431 -10.10 -12.00 -12.13
N GLY A 432 -9.77 -13.28 -12.10
CA GLY A 432 -10.70 -14.30 -11.65
C GLY A 432 -10.45 -15.67 -12.25
N VAL A 433 -11.44 -16.52 -12.08
CA VAL A 433 -11.52 -17.84 -12.72
C VAL A 433 -12.80 -17.87 -13.55
N LEU A 434 -12.65 -18.13 -14.85
CA LEU A 434 -13.77 -18.32 -15.77
C LEU A 434 -13.81 -19.79 -16.20
N VAL A 435 -14.99 -20.39 -16.23
CA VAL A 435 -15.19 -21.79 -16.62
C VAL A 435 -16.25 -21.85 -17.71
N ASP A 436 -15.88 -22.40 -18.87
CA ASP A 436 -16.82 -22.79 -19.92
C ASP A 436 -16.97 -24.33 -19.96
N LEU A 437 -17.62 -24.84 -21.00
CA LEU A 437 -17.88 -26.29 -21.13
C LEU A 437 -16.62 -27.11 -21.44
N GLU A 438 -15.50 -26.48 -21.82
CA GLU A 438 -14.28 -27.17 -22.24
C GLU A 438 -13.07 -26.85 -21.36
N TYR A 439 -12.99 -25.64 -20.80
CA TYR A 439 -11.79 -25.10 -20.16
C TYR A 439 -12.08 -24.33 -18.86
N VAL A 440 -11.08 -24.38 -17.98
CA VAL A 440 -10.92 -23.48 -16.83
C VAL A 440 -9.83 -22.46 -17.17
N TYR A 441 -10.18 -21.18 -17.14
CA TYR A 441 -9.28 -20.04 -17.36
C TYR A 441 -8.99 -19.35 -16.03
N VAL A 442 -7.71 -19.26 -15.67
CA VAL A 442 -7.26 -18.65 -14.41
C VAL A 442 -6.41 -17.43 -14.72
N ARG A 443 -6.84 -16.27 -14.19
CA ARG A 443 -6.04 -15.04 -14.20
C ARG A 443 -6.04 -14.40 -12.82
N LEU A 444 -4.87 -14.40 -12.16
CA LEU A 444 -4.69 -13.76 -10.86
C LEU A 444 -3.68 -12.62 -10.93
N GLN A 445 -3.72 -11.72 -9.95
CA GLN A 445 -2.76 -10.62 -9.85
C GLN A 445 -1.36 -11.17 -9.54
N PHE A 446 -0.36 -10.73 -10.33
CA PHE A 446 1.05 -11.09 -10.16
C PHE A 446 1.36 -12.60 -10.26
N LYS A 447 0.49 -13.40 -10.87
CA LYS A 447 0.73 -14.83 -11.16
C LYS A 447 0.62 -15.14 -12.64
N GLU A 448 1.16 -16.28 -13.04
CA GLU A 448 0.98 -16.83 -14.38
C GLU A 448 -0.49 -17.13 -14.66
N SER A 449 -0.84 -17.12 -15.94
CA SER A 449 -2.19 -17.47 -16.40
C SER A 449 -2.23 -18.90 -16.84
N HIS A 450 -3.32 -19.57 -16.48
CA HIS A 450 -3.50 -20.98 -16.81
C HIS A 450 -4.79 -21.13 -17.61
N ARG A 451 -4.71 -21.94 -18.66
CA ARG A 451 -5.88 -22.49 -19.35
C ARG A 451 -5.76 -24.01 -19.25
N VAL A 452 -6.73 -24.63 -18.59
CA VAL A 452 -6.71 -26.07 -18.32
C VAL A 452 -7.96 -26.69 -18.93
N ALA A 453 -7.82 -27.68 -19.81
CA ALA A 453 -8.98 -28.40 -20.34
C ALA A 453 -9.62 -29.22 -19.21
N LEU A 454 -10.96 -29.19 -19.10
CA LEU A 454 -11.68 -29.97 -18.08
C LEU A 454 -11.36 -31.47 -18.19
N ALA A 455 -11.23 -31.98 -19.42
CA ALA A 455 -10.84 -33.36 -19.70
C ALA A 455 -9.46 -33.75 -19.13
N ASP A 456 -8.56 -32.79 -18.99
CA ASP A 456 -7.20 -33.00 -18.45
C ASP A 456 -7.16 -32.99 -16.93
N ILE A 457 -8.24 -32.57 -16.25
CA ILE A 457 -8.32 -32.53 -14.79
C ILE A 457 -8.75 -33.91 -14.27
N ALA A 458 -7.97 -34.45 -13.35
CA ALA A 458 -8.25 -35.70 -12.65
C ALA A 458 -9.04 -35.47 -11.36
N ASP A 459 -8.69 -34.42 -10.61
CA ASP A 459 -9.34 -34.07 -9.34
C ASP A 459 -9.19 -32.58 -9.04
N VAL A 460 -10.08 -32.05 -8.19
CA VAL A 460 -10.04 -30.67 -7.70
C VAL A 460 -10.20 -30.67 -6.19
N THR A 461 -9.20 -30.14 -5.50
CA THR A 461 -9.21 -30.04 -4.04
C THR A 461 -9.10 -28.59 -3.60
N ILE A 462 -9.61 -28.31 -2.41
CA ILE A 462 -9.53 -26.98 -1.81
C ILE A 462 -8.96 -27.08 -0.40
N SER A 463 -7.99 -26.22 -0.09
CA SER A 463 -7.31 -26.18 1.20
C SER A 463 -7.07 -24.74 1.66
N GLY A 464 -6.64 -24.56 2.91
CA GLY A 464 -6.37 -23.24 3.49
C GLY A 464 -7.53 -22.65 4.30
N LEU A 465 -7.19 -21.90 5.35
CA LEU A 465 -8.14 -21.32 6.32
C LEU A 465 -8.54 -19.89 5.95
N MET A 466 -7.58 -19.04 5.55
CA MET A 466 -7.82 -17.61 5.26
C MET A 466 -8.00 -17.31 3.77
N ASN A 467 -7.12 -17.84 2.93
CA ASN A 467 -7.28 -17.85 1.48
C ASN A 467 -7.45 -19.30 1.05
N LYS A 468 -8.41 -19.55 0.16
CA LYS A 468 -8.58 -20.88 -0.39
C LYS A 468 -7.58 -21.12 -1.50
N LYS A 469 -6.74 -22.13 -1.30
CA LYS A 469 -5.92 -22.71 -2.35
C LYS A 469 -6.73 -23.81 -3.02
N LEU A 470 -7.21 -23.54 -4.23
CA LEU A 470 -7.82 -24.49 -5.14
C LEU A 470 -6.70 -25.15 -5.95
N THR A 471 -6.59 -26.47 -5.86
CA THR A 471 -5.59 -27.27 -6.58
C THR A 471 -6.31 -28.15 -7.59
N MET A 472 -6.02 -27.93 -8.87
CA MET A 472 -6.47 -28.80 -9.97
C MET A 472 -5.35 -29.80 -10.27
N ALA A 473 -5.56 -31.07 -9.91
CA ALA A 473 -4.64 -32.15 -10.23
C ALA A 473 -4.93 -32.63 -11.66
N LYS A 474 -3.94 -32.57 -12.55
CA LYS A 474 -4.06 -33.01 -13.93
C LYS A 474 -3.78 -34.50 -14.06
N ARG A 475 -4.36 -35.13 -15.09
CA ARG A 475 -4.19 -36.56 -15.40
C ARG A 475 -2.76 -36.94 -15.78
N ASP A 476 -1.95 -35.97 -16.20
CA ASP A 476 -0.52 -36.14 -16.48
C ASP A 476 0.36 -36.12 -15.20
N GLY A 477 -0.25 -35.95 -14.02
CA GLY A 477 0.44 -35.91 -12.73
C GLY A 477 0.91 -34.52 -12.28
N THR A 478 0.70 -33.48 -13.08
CA THR A 478 1.01 -32.08 -12.70
C THR A 478 -0.15 -31.40 -11.98
N ASN A 479 0.12 -30.32 -11.23
CA ASN A 479 -0.91 -29.57 -10.50
C ASN A 479 -0.94 -28.10 -10.93
N VAL A 480 -2.14 -27.51 -10.95
CA VAL A 480 -2.34 -26.06 -11.09
C VAL A 480 -2.94 -25.52 -9.80
N ASP A 481 -2.20 -24.65 -9.13
CA ASP A 481 -2.53 -24.09 -7.83
C ASP A 481 -3.03 -22.65 -7.92
N VAL A 482 -4.28 -22.42 -7.52
CA VAL A 482 -4.97 -21.15 -7.59
C VAL A 482 -5.28 -20.69 -6.18
N VAL A 483 -4.74 -19.53 -5.76
CA VAL A 483 -5.04 -18.95 -4.45
C VAL A 483 -6.07 -17.86 -4.64
N LEU A 484 -7.25 -18.06 -4.06
CA LEU A 484 -8.41 -17.18 -4.14
C LEU A 484 -8.59 -16.45 -2.81
N THR A 485 -8.75 -15.14 -2.87
CA THR A 485 -8.71 -14.24 -1.70
C THR A 485 -10.00 -13.45 -1.51
N GLN A 486 -10.80 -13.27 -2.57
CA GLN A 486 -12.00 -12.42 -2.48
C GLN A 486 -13.20 -13.08 -1.77
N SER A 487 -13.30 -14.42 -1.76
CA SER A 487 -14.35 -15.11 -1.03
C SER A 487 -14.04 -16.57 -0.77
N ASN A 488 -13.92 -16.95 0.50
CA ASN A 488 -13.73 -18.35 0.89
C ASN A 488 -14.93 -19.23 0.52
N LYS A 489 -16.16 -18.72 0.70
CA LYS A 489 -17.39 -19.45 0.33
C LYS A 489 -17.51 -19.59 -1.19
N GLY A 490 -17.24 -18.52 -1.94
CA GLY A 490 -17.27 -18.59 -3.40
C GLY A 490 -16.17 -19.47 -3.99
N ALA A 491 -14.98 -19.51 -3.38
CA ALA A 491 -13.91 -20.42 -3.77
C ALA A 491 -14.29 -21.89 -3.54
N THR A 492 -14.97 -22.19 -2.43
CA THR A 492 -15.55 -23.54 -2.20
C THR A 492 -16.59 -23.88 -3.27
N SER A 493 -17.54 -22.98 -3.55
CA SER A 493 -18.54 -23.19 -4.60
C SER A 493 -17.91 -23.38 -5.99
N LEU A 494 -16.86 -22.61 -6.31
CA LEU A 494 -16.11 -22.76 -7.55
C LEU A 494 -15.41 -24.13 -7.63
N SER A 495 -14.77 -24.58 -6.54
CA SER A 495 -14.12 -25.89 -6.48
C SER A 495 -15.14 -27.02 -6.68
N GLU A 496 -16.29 -26.94 -6.03
CA GLU A 496 -17.38 -27.92 -6.20
C GLU A 496 -17.94 -27.90 -7.62
N ALA A 497 -18.08 -26.72 -8.22
CA ALA A 497 -18.56 -26.53 -9.59
C ALA A 497 -17.62 -27.15 -10.64
N ILE A 498 -16.30 -26.87 -10.54
CA ILE A 498 -15.32 -27.45 -11.45
C ILE A 498 -15.26 -28.97 -11.27
N LEU A 499 -15.27 -29.47 -10.03
CA LEU A 499 -15.28 -30.91 -9.77
C LEU A 499 -16.56 -31.58 -10.32
N GLY A 500 -17.70 -30.91 -10.23
CA GLY A 500 -18.95 -31.36 -10.85
C GLY A 500 -18.83 -31.49 -12.35
N LEU A 501 -18.25 -30.50 -13.03
CA LEU A 501 -17.99 -30.52 -14.47
C LEU A 501 -17.02 -31.64 -14.87
N VAL A 502 -15.91 -31.82 -14.13
CA VAL A 502 -14.92 -32.88 -14.37
C VAL A 502 -15.51 -34.28 -14.25
N ARG A 503 -16.58 -34.45 -13.46
CA ARG A 503 -17.31 -35.73 -13.36
C ARG A 503 -18.34 -35.96 -14.46
N LEU A 504 -18.72 -34.90 -15.18
CA LEU A 504 -19.70 -34.92 -16.27
C LEU A 504 -19.03 -35.00 -17.66
N SER A 505 -17.79 -34.51 -17.77
CA SER A 505 -16.88 -34.62 -18.91
C SER A 505 -16.11 -35.93 -18.90
#